data_AF-A0A533BHX7-F1
#
_entry.id   AF-A0A533BHX7-F1
#
_cell.length_a   1.000
_cell.length_b   1.000
_cell.length_c   1.000
_cell.angle_alpha   90.00
_cell.angle_beta   90.00
_cell.angle_gamma   90.00
#
_symmetry.space_group_name_H-M   'P 1'
#
loop_
_entity.id
_entity.type
_entity.pdbx_description
1 polymer ?
#
loop_
_entity_poly.entity_id
_entity_poly.type
_entity_poly.pdbx_seq_one_letter_code
_entity_poly.pdbx_strand_id
1 'polypeptide(L)'
;MRKKTPSRKSLFEPGEDPSHDVYVHNRGDGWWLYADGYRLAAELLIAKTETLTLGERNALIYPVVFLYRQHLELRLKYIVLIGQRLRHKPTAPPTHHRLDTLWGECKPVLRERSVAVGSGDRREIEEVIEELARLDPSSDLFRYPMNKTGAFPFPDELRHFNLSCLGSQLSKVSKTLRNIAGVLDADLDLEVEFYDELYGA
;
A
#
# COMPACT_ATOMS: atom_id res chain seq x y z
N MET A 1 49.50 17.92 17.58
CA MET A 1 48.72 17.78 16.33
C MET A 1 47.33 17.25 16.68
N ARG A 2 46.27 18.05 16.55
CA ARG A 2 44.89 17.58 16.74
C ARG A 2 44.51 16.71 15.53
N LYS A 3 44.29 15.41 15.73
CA LYS A 3 43.72 14.53 14.71
C LYS A 3 42.31 15.04 14.38
N LYS A 4 42.06 15.46 13.14
CA LYS A 4 40.70 15.75 12.66
C LYS A 4 39.89 14.46 12.78
N THR A 5 38.86 14.47 13.62
CA THR A 5 37.86 13.40 13.66
C THR A 5 37.19 13.34 12.29
N PRO A 6 37.10 12.18 11.63
CA PRO A 6 36.42 12.09 10.34
C PRO A 6 34.96 12.56 10.51
N SER A 7 34.51 13.46 9.64
CA SER A 7 33.11 13.91 9.66
C SER A 7 32.22 12.72 9.30
N ARG A 8 31.18 12.49 10.11
CA ARG A 8 30.17 11.47 9.84
C ARG A 8 29.53 11.73 8.47
N LYS A 9 29.45 10.69 7.64
CA LYS A 9 28.68 10.67 6.38
C LYS A 9 27.19 10.90 6.64
N SER A 10 26.51 11.65 5.77
CA SER A 10 25.06 11.83 5.86
C SER A 10 24.33 10.49 5.68
N LEU A 11 23.11 10.38 6.19
CA LEU A 11 22.29 9.16 6.01
C LEU A 11 21.70 9.05 4.59
N PHE A 12 21.53 10.17 3.90
CA PHE A 12 20.88 10.26 2.59
C PHE A 12 21.82 10.89 1.56
N GLU A 13 23.01 10.32 1.41
CA GLU A 13 23.99 10.67 0.38
C GLU A 13 24.33 9.43 -0.48
N PRO A 14 24.73 9.60 -1.76
CA PRO A 14 25.20 8.50 -2.59
C PRO A 14 26.38 7.75 -1.98
N GLY A 15 26.45 6.45 -2.24
CA GLY A 15 27.54 5.58 -1.81
C GLY A 15 28.84 5.79 -2.59
N GLU A 16 29.95 5.27 -2.05
CA GLU A 16 31.19 5.15 -2.83
C GLU A 16 31.03 4.13 -3.98
N ASP A 17 30.17 3.14 -3.78
CA ASP A 17 29.72 2.19 -4.80
C ASP A 17 28.29 2.56 -5.24
N PRO A 18 28.13 3.13 -6.45
CA PRO A 18 26.82 3.54 -6.95
C PRO A 18 25.85 2.37 -7.24
N SER A 19 26.30 1.11 -7.21
CA SER A 19 25.42 -0.05 -7.50
C SER A 19 24.31 -0.26 -6.47
N HIS A 20 24.44 0.37 -5.30
CA HIS A 20 23.45 0.36 -4.23
C HIS A 20 22.69 1.68 -4.08
N ASP A 21 22.96 2.67 -4.95
CA ASP A 21 22.25 3.94 -4.93
C ASP A 21 20.79 3.76 -5.36
N VAL A 22 19.88 4.39 -4.61
CA VAL A 22 18.43 4.38 -4.87
C VAL A 22 17.91 5.81 -5.01
N TYR A 23 16.86 5.97 -5.83
CA TYR A 23 16.34 7.29 -6.20
C TYR A 23 14.95 7.51 -5.59
N VAL A 24 14.79 8.62 -4.86
CA VAL A 24 13.50 9.01 -4.27
C VAL A 24 12.57 9.65 -5.31
N HIS A 25 13.13 10.33 -6.30
CA HIS A 25 12.39 10.96 -7.39
C HIS A 25 12.38 10.06 -8.63
N ASN A 26 11.44 9.12 -8.68
CA ASN A 26 11.14 8.40 -9.92
C ASN A 26 10.15 9.21 -10.78
N ARG A 27 10.28 9.14 -12.11
CA ARG A 27 9.41 9.86 -13.06
C ARG A 27 7.95 9.42 -12.86
N GLY A 28 7.01 10.38 -12.83
CA GLY A 28 5.57 10.14 -12.61
C GLY A 28 5.08 10.61 -11.24
N ASP A 29 3.84 10.26 -10.87
CA ASP A 29 3.26 10.61 -9.57
C ASP A 29 3.69 9.67 -8.43
N GLY A 30 4.41 8.57 -8.75
CA GLY A 30 5.10 7.69 -7.82
C GLY A 30 4.20 6.78 -6.97
N TRP A 31 2.87 6.93 -7.03
CA TRP A 31 1.95 6.22 -6.14
C TRP A 31 2.06 4.69 -6.24
N TRP A 32 2.17 4.18 -7.46
CA TRP A 32 2.36 2.74 -7.69
C TRP A 32 3.64 2.22 -7.05
N LEU A 33 4.71 3.02 -7.05
CA LEU A 33 6.03 2.60 -6.58
C LEU A 33 6.02 2.44 -5.06
N TYR A 34 5.42 3.40 -4.35
CA TYR A 34 5.24 3.29 -2.91
C TYR A 34 4.36 2.08 -2.57
N ALA A 35 3.19 1.96 -3.19
CA ALA A 35 2.28 0.83 -2.93
C ALA A 35 2.99 -0.51 -3.18
N ASP A 36 3.61 -0.69 -4.35
CA ASP A 36 4.25 -1.97 -4.71
C ASP A 36 5.51 -2.26 -3.90
N GLY A 37 6.26 -1.24 -3.48
CA GLY A 37 7.41 -1.42 -2.58
C GLY A 37 7.00 -2.02 -1.23
N TYR A 38 5.92 -1.52 -0.64
CA TYR A 38 5.38 -2.07 0.61
C TYR A 38 4.92 -3.53 0.46
N ARG A 39 4.17 -3.85 -0.61
CA ARG A 39 3.76 -5.22 -0.91
C ARG A 39 4.95 -6.16 -1.13
N LEU A 40 5.90 -5.73 -1.95
CA LEU A 40 7.10 -6.52 -2.26
C LEU A 40 7.89 -6.83 -0.98
N ALA A 41 8.07 -5.85 -0.11
CA ALA A 41 8.72 -6.06 1.18
C ALA A 41 7.97 -7.09 2.04
N ALA A 42 6.63 -6.98 2.12
CA ALA A 42 5.82 -7.94 2.88
C ALA A 42 5.92 -9.37 2.31
N GLU A 43 5.85 -9.53 0.99
CA GLU A 43 5.98 -10.83 0.32
C GLU A 43 7.36 -11.46 0.54
N LEU A 44 8.44 -10.67 0.44
CA LEU A 44 9.80 -11.13 0.71
C LEU A 44 9.97 -11.58 2.16
N LEU A 45 9.40 -10.84 3.12
CA LEU A 45 9.43 -11.21 4.53
C LEU A 45 8.67 -12.52 4.79
N ILE A 46 7.47 -12.68 4.22
CA ILE A 46 6.69 -13.92 4.35
C ILE A 46 7.46 -15.10 3.75
N ALA A 47 8.05 -14.95 2.57
CA ALA A 47 8.83 -16.01 1.92
C ALA A 47 10.02 -16.48 2.76
N LYS A 48 10.60 -15.59 3.59
CA LYS A 48 11.68 -15.96 4.50
C LYS A 48 11.22 -16.70 5.76
N THR A 49 9.92 -16.69 6.09
CA THR A 49 9.43 -17.26 7.35
C THR A 49 9.66 -18.75 7.49
N GLU A 50 9.76 -19.49 6.37
CA GLU A 50 10.01 -20.94 6.38
C GLU A 50 11.35 -21.31 7.02
N THR A 51 12.34 -20.43 6.95
CA THR A 51 13.68 -20.66 7.50
C THR A 51 13.90 -20.04 8.88
N LEU A 52 12.86 -19.42 9.47
CA LEU A 52 12.96 -18.67 10.72
C LEU A 52 12.44 -19.47 11.92
N THR A 53 13.00 -19.17 13.09
CA THR A 53 12.48 -19.65 14.37
C THR A 53 11.06 -19.12 14.63
N LEU A 54 10.34 -19.73 15.57
CA LEU A 54 9.03 -19.22 15.98
C LEU A 54 9.12 -17.79 16.55
N GLY A 55 10.17 -17.48 17.32
CA GLY A 55 10.37 -16.14 17.89
C GLY A 55 10.55 -15.06 16.82
N GLU A 56 11.38 -15.35 15.80
CA GLU A 56 11.57 -14.44 14.66
C GLU A 56 10.30 -14.27 13.84
N ARG A 57 9.55 -15.35 13.60
CA ARG A 57 8.24 -15.26 12.93
C ARG A 57 7.25 -14.41 13.73
N ASN A 58 7.18 -14.60 15.04
CA ASN A 58 6.35 -13.79 15.94
C ASN A 58 6.75 -12.31 15.92
N ALA A 59 8.04 -12.00 15.76
CA ALA A 59 8.49 -10.62 15.63
C ALA A 59 8.12 -10.02 14.26
N LEU A 60 8.16 -10.80 13.18
CA LEU A 60 7.87 -10.33 11.82
C LEU A 60 6.39 -10.13 11.53
N ILE A 61 5.45 -10.67 12.34
CA ILE A 61 4.02 -10.45 12.10
C ILE A 61 3.66 -8.96 12.07
N TYR A 62 4.25 -8.17 12.96
CA TYR A 62 3.96 -6.75 13.12
C TYR A 62 4.31 -5.94 11.87
N PRO A 63 5.57 -5.95 11.39
CA PRO A 63 5.90 -5.26 10.15
C PRO A 63 5.18 -5.85 8.94
N VAL A 64 5.01 -7.17 8.82
CA VAL A 64 4.36 -7.77 7.64
C VAL A 64 2.92 -7.25 7.48
N VAL A 65 2.13 -7.28 8.56
CA VAL A 65 0.74 -6.81 8.51
C VAL A 65 0.69 -5.31 8.24
N PHE A 66 1.56 -4.52 8.87
CA PHE A 66 1.66 -3.08 8.61
C PHE A 66 2.00 -2.76 7.15
N LEU A 67 2.98 -3.46 6.56
CA LEU A 67 3.40 -3.26 5.17
C LEU A 67 2.25 -3.57 4.20
N TYR A 68 1.51 -4.66 4.39
CA TYR A 68 0.33 -4.94 3.57
C TYR A 68 -0.78 -3.90 3.77
N ARG A 69 -1.07 -3.50 5.01
CA ARG A 69 -2.06 -2.45 5.28
C ARG A 69 -1.71 -1.16 4.56
N GLN A 70 -0.43 -0.74 4.62
CA GLN A 70 0.08 0.45 3.95
C GLN A 70 -0.01 0.33 2.42
N HIS A 71 0.30 -0.85 1.87
CA HIS A 71 0.11 -1.14 0.45
C HIS A 71 -1.35 -0.92 0.03
N LEU A 72 -2.30 -1.54 0.75
CA LEU A 72 -3.72 -1.42 0.45
C LEU A 72 -4.20 0.04 0.53
N GLU A 73 -3.79 0.76 1.58
CA GLU A 73 -4.14 2.17 1.74
C GLU A 73 -3.68 3.03 0.55
N LEU A 74 -2.42 2.90 0.16
CA LEU A 74 -1.86 3.67 -0.95
C LEU A 74 -2.50 3.29 -2.28
N ARG A 75 -2.79 2.00 -2.50
CA ARG A 75 -3.44 1.53 -3.72
C ARG A 75 -4.87 2.05 -3.83
N LEU A 76 -5.64 2.06 -2.73
CA LEU A 76 -6.99 2.62 -2.71
C LEU A 76 -6.97 4.14 -2.93
N LYS A 77 -6.06 4.87 -2.26
CA LYS A 77 -5.87 6.31 -2.49
C LYS A 77 -5.54 6.62 -3.94
N TYR A 78 -4.71 5.79 -4.57
CA TYR A 78 -4.36 5.93 -5.98
C TYR A 78 -5.58 5.72 -6.89
N ILE A 79 -6.40 4.70 -6.65
CA ILE A 79 -7.65 4.49 -7.42
C ILE A 79 -8.59 5.70 -7.30
N VAL A 80 -8.73 6.28 -6.10
CA VAL A 80 -9.52 7.50 -5.90
C VAL A 80 -8.91 8.68 -6.68
N LEU A 81 -7.60 8.83 -6.65
CA LEU A 81 -6.87 9.89 -7.36
C LEU A 81 -7.08 9.80 -8.88
N ILE A 82 -6.90 8.61 -9.47
CA ILE A 82 -7.15 8.39 -10.91
C ILE A 82 -8.61 8.72 -11.23
N GLY A 83 -9.55 8.25 -10.40
CA GLY A 83 -10.96 8.56 -10.57
C GLY A 83 -11.29 10.06 -10.50
N GLN A 84 -10.55 10.86 -9.73
CA GLN A 84 -10.69 12.32 -9.74
C GLN A 84 -10.16 12.94 -11.04
N ARG A 85 -9.01 12.46 -11.55
CA ARG A 85 -8.42 12.92 -12.83
C ARG A 85 -9.37 12.66 -13.99
N LEU A 86 -9.88 11.43 -14.06
CA LEU A 86 -10.90 11.01 -15.01
C LEU A 86 -12.21 11.83 -14.90
N ARG A 87 -12.49 12.47 -13.77
CA ARG A 87 -13.66 13.36 -13.64
C ARG A 87 -13.33 14.83 -13.92
N HIS A 88 -12.10 15.12 -14.34
CA HIS A 88 -11.55 16.48 -14.45
C HIS A 88 -11.77 17.32 -13.18
N LYS A 89 -11.74 16.67 -12.00
CA LYS A 89 -11.84 17.34 -10.69
C LYS A 89 -10.46 17.75 -10.20
N PRO A 90 -10.36 18.75 -9.32
CA PRO A 90 -9.12 19.04 -8.61
C PRO A 90 -8.58 17.77 -7.96
N THR A 91 -7.35 17.42 -8.32
CA THR A 91 -6.73 16.17 -7.90
C THR A 91 -6.12 16.34 -6.51
N ALA A 92 -6.72 15.72 -5.51
CA ALA A 92 -6.22 15.70 -4.15
C ALA A 92 -6.40 14.30 -3.56
N PRO A 93 -5.33 13.64 -3.10
CA PRO A 93 -5.45 12.33 -2.48
C PRO A 93 -6.26 12.45 -1.18
N PRO A 94 -7.05 11.42 -0.83
CA PRO A 94 -7.69 11.36 0.47
C PRO A 94 -6.66 11.49 1.60
N THR A 95 -6.97 12.30 2.61
CA THR A 95 -6.05 12.58 3.72
C THR A 95 -6.22 11.61 4.89
N HIS A 96 -7.31 10.85 4.95
CA HIS A 96 -7.54 9.84 5.98
C HIS A 96 -6.89 8.49 5.63
N HIS A 97 -6.88 7.59 6.62
CA HIS A 97 -6.18 6.29 6.57
C HIS A 97 -7.13 5.08 6.70
N ARG A 98 -8.44 5.34 6.77
CA ARG A 98 -9.49 4.32 6.95
C ARG A 98 -9.74 3.54 5.67
N LEU A 99 -9.40 2.25 5.66
CA LEU A 99 -9.49 1.40 4.46
C LEU A 99 -10.94 1.22 3.96
N ASP A 100 -11.89 1.03 4.88
CA ASP A 100 -13.33 0.92 4.59
C ASP A 100 -13.87 2.16 3.87
N THR A 101 -13.48 3.34 4.35
CA THR A 101 -13.86 4.63 3.77
C THR A 101 -13.24 4.79 2.38
N LEU A 102 -11.94 4.52 2.25
CA LEU A 102 -11.23 4.59 0.96
C LEU A 102 -11.84 3.63 -0.08
N TRP A 103 -12.22 2.42 0.34
CA TRP A 103 -12.90 1.47 -0.55
C TRP A 103 -14.28 1.98 -0.97
N GLY A 104 -15.05 2.55 -0.05
CA GLY A 104 -16.31 3.23 -0.34
C GLY A 104 -16.15 4.32 -1.40
N GLU A 105 -15.06 5.09 -1.36
CA GLU A 105 -14.72 6.12 -2.35
C GLU A 105 -14.29 5.55 -3.71
N CYS A 106 -13.69 4.36 -3.73
CA CYS A 106 -13.34 3.65 -4.97
C CYS A 106 -14.60 3.16 -5.71
N LYS A 107 -15.63 2.68 -5.00
CA LYS A 107 -16.84 2.06 -5.60
C LYS A 107 -17.51 2.95 -6.67
N PRO A 108 -17.74 4.27 -6.46
CA PRO A 108 -18.24 5.17 -7.50
C PRO A 108 -17.36 5.22 -8.75
N VAL A 109 -16.03 5.25 -8.59
CA VAL A 109 -15.07 5.28 -9.71
C VAL A 109 -15.24 4.04 -10.58
N LEU A 110 -15.28 2.85 -9.94
CA LEU A 110 -15.43 1.58 -10.65
C LEU A 110 -16.76 1.49 -11.40
N ARG A 111 -17.84 2.00 -10.79
CA ARG A 111 -19.17 2.01 -11.42
C ARG A 111 -19.23 2.95 -12.62
N GLU A 112 -18.68 4.16 -12.49
CA GLU A 112 -18.70 5.17 -13.57
C GLU A 112 -17.85 4.73 -14.76
N ARG A 113 -16.72 4.10 -14.51
CA ARG A 113 -15.81 3.59 -15.54
C ARG A 113 -16.11 2.16 -15.98
N SER A 114 -17.21 1.59 -15.50
CA SER A 114 -17.65 0.22 -15.82
C SER A 114 -16.54 -0.83 -15.67
N VAL A 115 -15.65 -0.64 -14.68
CA VAL A 115 -14.51 -1.55 -14.45
C VAL A 115 -15.06 -2.92 -14.06
N ALA A 116 -14.81 -3.91 -14.91
CA ALA A 116 -15.25 -5.27 -14.69
C ALA A 116 -14.46 -5.91 -13.54
N VAL A 117 -15.16 -6.20 -12.44
CA VAL A 117 -14.61 -6.93 -11.29
C VAL A 117 -15.54 -8.10 -11.01
N GLY A 118 -14.99 -9.32 -11.01
CA GLY A 118 -15.76 -10.53 -10.71
C GLY A 118 -16.42 -10.43 -9.33
N SER A 119 -17.64 -10.97 -9.19
CA SER A 119 -18.38 -10.90 -7.92
C SER A 119 -17.63 -11.55 -6.75
N GLY A 120 -16.91 -12.64 -7.01
CA GLY A 120 -16.04 -13.28 -6.02
C GLY A 120 -14.88 -12.38 -5.59
N ASP A 121 -14.22 -11.72 -6.52
CA ASP A 121 -13.10 -10.82 -6.21
C ASP A 121 -13.57 -9.56 -5.48
N ARG A 122 -14.73 -9.02 -5.85
CA ARG A 122 -15.34 -7.87 -5.16
C ARG A 122 -15.64 -8.21 -3.70
N ARG A 123 -16.25 -9.37 -3.46
CA ARG A 123 -16.56 -9.84 -2.11
C ARG A 123 -15.28 -10.05 -1.29
N GLU A 124 -14.25 -10.66 -1.88
CA GLU A 124 -12.96 -10.84 -1.21
C GLU A 124 -12.33 -9.50 -0.80
N ILE A 125 -12.34 -8.50 -1.68
CA ILE A 125 -11.87 -7.15 -1.36
C ILE A 125 -12.65 -6.57 -0.18
N GLU A 126 -13.99 -6.66 -0.22
CA GLU A 126 -14.87 -6.14 0.83
C GLU A 126 -14.58 -6.80 2.18
N GLU A 127 -14.56 -8.13 2.25
CA GLU A 127 -14.33 -8.89 3.48
C GLU A 127 -12.96 -8.56 4.10
N VAL A 128 -11.88 -8.55 3.30
CA VAL A 128 -10.52 -8.26 3.78
C VAL A 128 -10.39 -6.80 4.26
N ILE A 129 -10.96 -5.85 3.51
CA ILE A 129 -10.90 -4.43 3.89
C ILE A 129 -11.69 -4.17 5.16
N GLU A 130 -12.89 -4.75 5.29
CA GLU A 130 -13.72 -4.61 6.48
C GLU A 130 -13.07 -5.24 7.71
N GLU A 131 -12.46 -6.41 7.57
CA GLU A 131 -11.73 -7.07 8.66
C GLU A 131 -10.57 -6.21 9.16
N LEU A 132 -9.71 -5.73 8.24
CA LEU A 132 -8.58 -4.86 8.59
C LEU A 132 -9.03 -3.51 9.14
N ALA A 133 -10.07 -2.89 8.58
CA ALA A 133 -10.56 -1.59 9.04
C ALA A 133 -11.19 -1.68 10.43
N ARG A 134 -11.83 -2.81 10.76
CA ARG A 134 -12.36 -3.08 12.11
C ARG A 134 -11.25 -3.32 13.11
N LEU A 135 -10.25 -4.11 12.73
CA LEU A 135 -9.16 -4.51 13.62
C LEU A 135 -8.14 -3.38 13.83
N ASP A 136 -7.72 -2.69 12.76
CA ASP A 136 -6.68 -1.65 12.77
C ASP A 136 -7.12 -0.35 12.03
N PRO A 137 -8.11 0.38 12.56
CA PRO A 137 -8.71 1.54 11.90
C PRO A 137 -7.72 2.70 11.67
N SER A 138 -6.72 2.86 12.53
CA SER A 138 -5.75 3.97 12.49
C SER A 138 -4.33 3.57 12.05
N SER A 139 -4.13 2.33 11.62
CA SER A 139 -2.81 1.77 11.29
C SER A 139 -1.87 1.57 12.48
N ASP A 140 -2.36 1.67 13.71
CA ASP A 140 -1.52 1.71 14.90
C ASP A 140 -1.32 0.33 15.52
N LEU A 141 -2.28 -0.58 15.36
CA LEU A 141 -2.34 -1.85 16.11
C LEU A 141 -1.08 -2.70 15.93
N PHE A 142 -0.58 -2.80 14.70
CA PHE A 142 0.61 -3.59 14.37
C PHE A 142 1.93 -2.78 14.42
N ARG A 143 1.89 -1.52 14.86
CA ARG A 143 3.09 -0.66 14.97
C ARG A 143 3.51 -0.37 16.40
N TYR A 144 2.55 -0.30 17.31
CA TYR A 144 2.80 0.13 18.68
C TYR A 144 2.41 -0.97 19.66
N PRO A 145 3.28 -1.28 20.66
CA PRO A 145 2.99 -2.30 21.66
C PRO A 145 1.88 -1.89 22.64
N MET A 146 1.52 -0.59 22.66
CA MET A 146 0.46 -0.02 23.47
C MET A 146 -0.33 0.98 22.63
N ASN A 147 -1.62 1.10 22.90
CA ASN A 147 -2.44 2.17 22.35
C ASN A 147 -2.10 3.53 23.02
N LYS A 148 -2.80 4.59 22.59
CA LYS A 148 -2.62 5.95 23.14
C LYS A 148 -2.94 6.10 24.63
N THR A 149 -3.64 5.12 25.24
CA THR A 149 -3.93 5.10 26.68
C THR A 149 -2.95 4.24 27.47
N GLY A 150 -1.93 3.67 26.83
CA GLY A 150 -0.95 2.78 27.47
C GLY A 150 -1.44 1.34 27.68
N ALA A 151 -2.55 0.95 27.09
CA ALA A 151 -3.08 -0.42 27.20
C ALA A 151 -2.60 -1.30 26.03
N PHE A 152 -2.49 -2.61 26.28
CA PHE A 152 -2.24 -3.59 25.23
C PHE A 152 -3.38 -3.54 24.20
N PRO A 153 -3.09 -3.35 22.90
CA PRO A 153 -4.09 -2.91 21.94
C PRO A 153 -4.87 -4.04 21.24
N PHE A 154 -4.47 -5.30 21.41
CA PHE A 154 -5.10 -6.44 20.74
C PHE A 154 -6.30 -6.99 21.53
N PRO A 155 -7.37 -7.41 20.84
CA PRO A 155 -8.50 -8.09 21.48
C PRO A 155 -8.11 -9.48 21.98
N ASP A 156 -8.73 -9.94 23.07
CA ASP A 156 -8.40 -11.20 23.74
C ASP A 156 -8.63 -12.44 22.85
N GLU A 157 -9.52 -12.32 21.86
CA GLU A 157 -9.84 -13.37 20.90
C GLU A 157 -8.73 -13.56 19.85
N LEU A 158 -7.97 -12.50 19.52
CA LEU A 158 -6.91 -12.57 18.51
C LEU A 158 -5.58 -13.00 19.15
N ARG A 159 -5.48 -14.30 19.46
CA ARG A 159 -4.29 -14.88 20.12
C ARG A 159 -3.23 -15.38 19.15
N HIS A 160 -3.65 -15.86 17.99
CA HIS A 160 -2.78 -16.39 16.95
C HIS A 160 -3.50 -16.38 15.60
N PHE A 161 -2.75 -16.37 14.51
CA PHE A 161 -3.26 -16.49 13.15
C PHE A 161 -2.19 -17.11 12.25
N ASN A 162 -2.59 -17.61 11.08
CA ASN A 162 -1.67 -18.20 10.12
C ASN A 162 -1.13 -17.11 9.17
N LEU A 163 0.17 -16.81 9.29
CA LEU A 163 0.83 -15.77 8.49
C LEU A 163 0.83 -16.07 6.98
N SER A 164 0.92 -17.33 6.58
CA SER A 164 0.88 -17.74 5.17
C SER A 164 -0.52 -17.58 4.58
N CYS A 165 -1.57 -17.91 5.34
CA CYS A 165 -2.97 -17.66 4.93
C CYS A 165 -3.23 -16.16 4.76
N LEU A 166 -2.79 -15.34 5.72
CA LEU A 166 -2.87 -13.88 5.64
C LEU A 166 -2.16 -13.35 4.39
N GLY A 167 -0.93 -13.80 4.14
CA GLY A 167 -0.17 -13.42 2.94
C GLY A 167 -0.88 -13.80 1.64
N SER A 168 -1.46 -14.99 1.57
CA SER A 168 -2.20 -15.47 0.38
C SER A 168 -3.42 -14.61 0.07
N GLN A 169 -4.26 -14.34 1.08
CA GLN A 169 -5.46 -13.50 0.94
C GLN A 169 -5.11 -12.07 0.54
N LEU A 170 -4.13 -11.46 1.21
CA LEU A 170 -3.71 -10.10 0.92
C LEU A 170 -3.04 -9.98 -0.46
N SER A 171 -2.24 -10.97 -0.88
CA SER A 171 -1.66 -10.99 -2.22
C SER A 171 -2.74 -11.10 -3.30
N LYS A 172 -3.80 -11.90 -3.09
CA LYS A 172 -4.95 -11.98 -3.99
C LYS A 172 -5.67 -10.63 -4.12
N VAL A 173 -6.03 -10.01 -3.00
CA VAL A 173 -6.67 -8.67 -2.99
C VAL A 173 -5.77 -7.62 -3.65
N SER A 174 -4.47 -7.64 -3.36
CA SER A 174 -3.48 -6.73 -3.95
C SER A 174 -3.42 -6.86 -5.48
N LYS A 175 -3.44 -8.08 -6.00
CA LYS A 175 -3.46 -8.35 -7.45
C LYS A 175 -4.73 -7.78 -8.08
N THR A 176 -5.90 -8.01 -7.47
CA THR A 176 -7.16 -7.47 -7.99
C THR A 176 -7.17 -5.94 -8.00
N LEU A 177 -6.74 -5.30 -6.91
CA LEU A 177 -6.66 -3.83 -6.84
C LEU A 177 -5.65 -3.25 -7.84
N ARG A 178 -4.53 -3.95 -8.08
CA ARG A 178 -3.56 -3.58 -9.12
C ARG A 178 -4.17 -3.66 -10.52
N ASN A 179 -4.94 -4.72 -10.81
CA ASN A 179 -5.61 -4.86 -12.10
C ASN A 179 -6.66 -3.74 -12.31
N ILE A 180 -7.43 -3.42 -11.26
CA ILE A 180 -8.37 -2.29 -11.27
C ILE A 180 -7.64 -0.98 -11.58
N ALA A 181 -6.54 -0.69 -10.89
CA ALA A 181 -5.76 0.53 -11.13
C ALA A 181 -5.21 0.57 -12.56
N GLY A 182 -4.70 -0.56 -13.08
CA GLY A 182 -4.18 -0.63 -14.44
C GLY A 182 -5.23 -0.39 -15.53
N VAL A 183 -6.48 -0.83 -15.32
CA VAL A 183 -7.59 -0.50 -16.24
C VAL A 183 -7.87 1.01 -16.22
N LEU A 184 -7.92 1.61 -15.03
CA LEU A 184 -8.19 3.05 -14.88
C LEU A 184 -7.04 3.91 -15.41
N ASP A 185 -5.79 3.47 -15.27
CA ASP A 185 -4.63 4.12 -15.86
C ASP A 185 -4.73 4.11 -17.39
N ALA A 186 -5.06 2.96 -17.99
CA ALA A 186 -5.26 2.87 -19.44
C ALA A 186 -6.40 3.77 -19.94
N ASP A 187 -7.51 3.85 -19.20
CA ASP A 187 -8.60 4.79 -19.51
C ASP A 187 -8.12 6.25 -19.48
N LEU A 188 -7.30 6.62 -18.49
CA LEU A 188 -6.78 7.97 -18.34
C LEU A 188 -5.79 8.33 -19.44
N ASP A 189 -4.89 7.39 -19.79
CA ASP A 189 -3.92 7.58 -20.87
C ASP A 189 -4.64 7.84 -22.20
N LEU A 190 -5.71 7.09 -22.50
CA LEU A 190 -6.54 7.31 -23.70
C LEU A 190 -7.23 8.69 -23.71
N GLU A 191 -7.75 9.16 -22.57
CA GLU A 191 -8.35 10.50 -22.47
C GLU A 191 -7.30 11.61 -22.69
N VAL A 192 -6.08 11.42 -22.19
CA VAL A 192 -4.97 12.36 -22.37
C VAL A 192 -4.50 12.37 -23.82
N GLU A 193 -4.26 11.21 -24.42
CA GLU A 193 -3.85 11.09 -25.83
C GLU A 193 -4.87 11.73 -26.77
N PHE A 194 -6.16 11.45 -26.58
CA PHE A 194 -7.23 12.05 -27.40
C PHE A 194 -7.31 13.57 -27.25
N TYR A 195 -7.09 14.10 -26.04
CA TYR A 195 -7.05 15.53 -25.81
C TYR A 195 -5.84 16.18 -26.50
N ASP A 196 -4.67 15.56 -26.40
CA ASP A 196 -3.45 16.04 -27.06
C ASP A 196 -3.56 15.95 -28.58
N GLU A 197 -4.24 14.95 -29.15
CA GLU A 197 -4.51 14.89 -30.60
C GLU A 197 -5.46 15.97 -31.09
N LEU A 198 -6.47 16.34 -30.28
CA LEU A 198 -7.47 17.34 -30.65
C LEU A 198 -7.02 18.78 -30.40
N TYR A 199 -6.21 19.00 -29.36
CA TYR A 199 -5.89 20.33 -28.82
C TYR A 199 -4.39 20.56 -28.57
N GLY A 200 -3.56 19.53 -28.67
CA GLY A 200 -2.11 19.66 -28.66
C GLY A 200 -1.61 20.25 -29.98
N ALA A 201 -0.63 21.14 -29.89
CA ALA A 201 -0.05 21.87 -31.03
C ALA A 201 0.88 20.99 -31.89
#